data_AF-A0A957DZN3-F1
#
_entry.id   AF-A0A957DZN3-F1
#
_cell.length_a   1.000
_cell.length_b   1.000
_cell.length_c   1.000
_cell.angle_alpha   90.00
_cell.angle_beta   90.00
_cell.angle_gamma   90.00
#
_symmetry.space_group_name_H-M   'P 1'
#
loop_
_entity.id
_entity.type
_entity.pdbx_description
1 polymer ?
#
loop_
_entity_poly.entity_id
_entity_poly.type
_entity_poly.pdbx_seq_one_letter_code
_entity_poly.pdbx_strand_id
1 'polypeptide(L)' 'MRTDRIEINPQVMSGKPVIRGTRIPVELLVRKLSEGATEVVILTLNDSRPGTKARGA' A
#
# COMPACT_ATOMS: atom_id res chain seq x y z
N MET A 1 -1.47 -20.84 4.48
CA MET A 1 -1.70 -19.40 4.20
C MET A 1 -0.35 -18.78 3.89
N ARG A 2 -0.20 -18.03 2.78
CA ARG A 2 1.09 -17.45 2.36
C ARG A 2 1.14 -15.96 2.74
N THR A 3 2.02 -15.60 3.68
CA THR A 3 2.23 -14.21 4.14
C THR A 3 3.40 -13.55 3.39
N ASP A 4 3.71 -14.02 2.19
CA ASP A 4 4.93 -13.68 1.44
C ASP A 4 5.00 -12.19 1.05
N ARG A 5 3.91 -11.44 1.17
CA ARG A 5 3.81 -10.02 0.82
C ARG A 5 4.04 -9.06 1.99
N ILE A 6 4.12 -9.56 3.22
CA ILE A 6 4.30 -8.75 4.43
C ILE A 6 5.66 -9.09 5.04
N GLU A 7 6.42 -8.05 5.38
CA GLU A 7 7.66 -8.15 6.12
C GLU A 7 7.43 -7.63 7.54
N ILE A 8 7.87 -8.42 8.52
CA ILE A 8 7.87 -8.03 9.93
C ILE A 8 9.34 -8.08 10.34
N ASN A 9 9.96 -6.91 10.46
CA ASN A 9 11.36 -6.79 10.80
C ASN A 9 11.50 -5.85 12.00
N PRO A 10 12.00 -6.31 13.17
CA PRO A 10 12.18 -5.47 14.35
C PRO A 10 13.04 -4.22 14.11
N GLN A 11 13.93 -4.26 13.11
CA GLN A 11 14.80 -3.15 12.72
C GLN A 11 14.09 -2.13 11.82
N VAL A 12 12.92 -2.46 11.28
CA VAL A 12 12.14 -1.60 10.36
C VAL A 12 10.84 -1.20 11.04
N MET A 13 10.61 0.11 11.17
CA MET A 13 9.38 0.66 11.77
C MET A 13 8.99 0.02 13.11
N SER A 14 9.99 -0.30 13.95
CA SER A 14 9.82 -0.91 15.27
C SER A 14 9.14 -2.29 15.24
N GLY A 15 9.34 -3.08 14.18
CA GLY A 15 8.71 -4.39 14.05
C GLY A 15 7.26 -4.35 13.58
N LYS A 16 6.75 -3.19 13.15
CA LYS A 16 5.42 -3.10 12.56
C LYS A 16 5.37 -3.91 11.25
N PRO A 17 4.25 -4.58 10.95
CA PRO A 17 4.06 -5.24 9.67
C PRO A 17 4.03 -4.22 8.53
N VAL A 18 4.94 -4.38 7.57
CA VAL A 18 5.10 -3.50 6.40
C VAL A 18 4.92 -4.32 5.12
N ILE A 19 4.31 -3.73 4.09
CA ILE A 19 4.16 -4.40 2.80
C ILE A 19 5.53 -4.46 2.11
N ARG A 20 5.97 -5.66 1.71
CA ARG A 20 7.28 -5.86 1.06
C ARG A 20 7.44 -4.96 -0.17
N GLY A 21 8.65 -4.41 -0.33
CA GLY A 21 8.95 -3.48 -1.42
C GLY A 21 8.41 -2.07 -1.22
N THR A 22 7.76 -1.80 -0.08
CA THR A 22 7.26 -0.48 0.29
C THR A 22 7.71 -0.10 1.70
N ARG A 23 7.50 1.17 2.08
CA ARG A 23 7.59 1.62 3.48
C ARG A 23 6.20 1.92 4.05
N ILE A 24 5.20 1.13 3.66
CA ILE A 24 3.80 1.31 4.02
C ILE A 24 3.42 0.27 5.10
N PRO A 25 3.09 0.70 6.33
CA PRO A 25 2.55 -0.19 7.36
C PRO A 25 1.17 -0.73 6.98
N VAL A 26 0.90 -1.98 7.33
CA VAL A 26 -0.43 -2.59 7.17
C VAL A 26 -1.51 -1.82 7.96
N GLU A 27 -1.13 -1.25 9.10
CA GLU A 27 -2.03 -0.40 9.91
C GLU A 27 -2.58 0.81 9.12
N LEU A 28 -1.74 1.44 8.30
CA LEU A 28 -2.16 2.59 7.47
C LEU A 28 -3.20 2.17 6.44
N LEU A 29 -3.05 0.97 5.89
CA LEU A 29 -4.00 0.39 4.94
C LEU A 29 -5.37 0.16 5.60
N VAL A 30 -5.39 -0.47 6.77
CA VAL A 30 -6.62 -0.74 7.52
C VAL A 30 -7.34 0.56 7.86
N ARG A 31 -6.61 1.60 8.32
CA ARG A 31 -7.20 2.91 8.61
C ARG A 31 -7.86 3.54 7.37
N LYS A 32 -7.18 3.53 6.23
CA LYS A 32 -7.73 4.06 4.98
C LYS A 32 -8.97 3.30 4.52
N LEU A 33 -8.98 1.97 4.65
CA LEU A 33 -10.15 1.16 4.36
C LEU A 33 -11.32 1.51 5.30
N SER A 34 -11.05 1.72 6.59
CA SER A 34 -12.06 2.17 7.56
C SER A 34 -12.60 3.57 7.26
N GLU A 35 -11.78 4.44 6.65
CA GLU A 35 -12.17 5.76 6.17
C GLU A 35 -12.96 5.72 4.84
N GLY A 36 -13.21 4.53 4.29
CA GLY A 36 -13.96 4.34 3.05
C GLY A 36 -13.12 4.41 1.77
N ALA A 37 -11.79 4.38 1.88
CA ALA A 37 -10.92 4.32 0.70
C ALA A 37 -11.11 2.98 -0.02
N THR A 38 -11.26 3.02 -1.34
CA THR A 38 -11.29 1.82 -2.17
C THR A 38 -9.90 1.31 -2.46
N GLU A 39 -9.77 -0.01 -2.67
CA GLU A 39 -8.51 -0.69 -2.99
C GLU A 39 -7.76 -0.01 -4.16
N VAL A 40 -8.50 0.47 -5.17
CA VAL A 40 -7.97 1.18 -6.34
C VAL A 40 -7.16 2.42 -5.95
N VAL A 41 -7.68 3.22 -5.02
CA VAL A 41 -7.00 4.46 -4.57
C VAL A 41 -5.72 4.11 -3.84
N ILE A 42 -5.76 3.09 -2.97
CA ILE A 42 -4.60 2.61 -2.22
C ILE A 42 -3.50 2.11 -3.16
N LEU A 43 -3.85 1.32 -4.18
CA LEU A 43 -2.89 0.77 -5.13
C LEU A 43 -2.30 1.84 -6.04
N THR A 44 -3.09 2.85 -6.41
CA THR A 44 -2.66 3.95 -7.28
C THR A 44 -1.64 4.89 -6.60
N LEU A 45 -1.69 5.01 -5.26
CA LEU A 45 -0.72 5.83 -4.51
C LEU A 45 0.74 5.32 -4.63
N ASN A 46 0.93 4.05 -4.98
CA ASN A 46 2.24 3.41 -5.06
C ASN A 46 2.53 2.82 -6.46
N ASP A 47 1.67 3.08 -7.44
CA ASP A 47 1.85 2.61 -8.81
C ASP A 47 2.68 3.63 -9.61
N SER A 48 3.93 3.28 -9.90
CA SER A 48 4.82 4.07 -10.76
C SER A 48 4.53 3.92 -12.26
N ARG A 49 3.39 3.35 -12.68
CA ARG A 49 3.02 3.28 -14.10
C ARG A 49 2.57 4.67 -14.61
N PRO A 50 3.27 5.28 -15.59
CA PRO A 50 2.76 6.47 -16.25
C PRO A 50 1.79 6.04 -17.36
N GLY A 51 0.50 6.24 -17.15
CA GLY A 51 -0.50 6.08 -18.22
C GLY A 51 -1.91 5.98 -17.64
N THR A 52 -2.85 6.85 -17.93
CA THR A 52 -3.02 7.72 -19.09
C THR A 52 -3.85 8.94 -18.68
N LYS A 53 -3.31 10.16 -18.83
CA LYS A 53 -4.19 11.31 -19.12
C LYS A 53 -4.81 11.02 -20.49
N ALA A 54 -6.01 10.44 -20.49
CA ALA A 54 -6.86 10.46 -21.67
C ALA A 54 -7.14 11.94 -21.97
N ARG A 55 -6.55 12.39 -23.07
CA ARG A 55 -6.74 13.72 -23.64
C ARG A 55 -8.22 13.94 -23.96
N GLY A 56 -8.67 15.16 -23.68
CA GLY A 56 -9.76 15.91 -24.32
C GLY A 56 -10.92 15.14 -24.95
N ALA A 57 -12.10 15.37 -24.40
CA ALA A 57 -13.29 15.74 -25.17
C ALA A 57 -13.89 16.98 -24.51
#